data_AF-A0AA46A716-F1
#
_entry.id   AF-A0AA46A716-F1
#
_cell.length_a   1.000
_cell.length_b   1.000
_cell.length_c   1.000
_cell.angle_alpha   90.00
_cell.angle_beta   90.00
_cell.angle_gamma   90.00
#
_symmetry.space_group_name_H-M   'P 1'
#
loop_
_entity.id
_entity.type
_entity.pdbx_description
1 polymer ?
#
loop_
_entity_poly.entity_id
_entity_poly.type
_entity_poly.pdbx_seq_one_letter_code
_entity_poly.pdbx_strand_id
1 'polypeptide(L)'
;MTHEEMLAALAPSRLPVDMAILGWREALGLAGLGLLAALIFFALLSPWLARRPSRRSRVRATRGLPAQERILAIARILGHLPKRLRPAAYGEAPSPADAEIERIALRSRGRR
;
A
#
# COMPACT_ATOMS: atom_id res chain seq x y z
N MET A 1 23.54 -35.75 46.90
CA MET A 1 23.53 -35.90 45.44
C MET A 1 22.09 -35.82 44.96
N THR A 2 21.71 -34.75 44.28
CA THR A 2 20.35 -34.56 43.77
C THR A 2 20.22 -35.14 42.36
N HIS A 3 18.99 -35.43 41.93
CA HIS A 3 18.72 -35.98 40.60
C HIS A 3 19.25 -35.06 39.47
N GLU A 4 19.24 -33.75 39.68
CA GLU A 4 19.81 -32.77 38.75
C GLU A 4 21.35 -32.86 38.64
N GLU A 5 22.04 -33.09 39.76
CA GLU A 5 23.50 -33.29 39.76
C GLU A 5 23.90 -34.57 39.01
N MET A 6 23.06 -35.60 39.06
CA MET A 6 23.28 -36.87 38.34
C MET A 6 23.05 -36.72 36.83
N LEU A 7 22.00 -35.97 36.42
CA LEU A 7 21.74 -35.64 35.01
C LEU A 7 22.86 -34.78 34.40
N ALA A 8 23.38 -33.80 35.15
CA ALA A 8 24.50 -32.97 34.72
C ALA A 8 25.81 -33.77 34.55
N ALA A 9 26.02 -34.81 35.37
CA ALA A 9 27.20 -35.68 35.28
C ALA A 9 27.13 -36.70 34.12
N LEU A 10 25.93 -37.09 33.68
CA LEU A 10 25.71 -38.10 32.63
C LEU A 10 25.77 -37.55 31.21
N ALA A 11 25.64 -36.24 31.03
CA ALA A 11 25.71 -35.60 29.72
C ALA A 11 26.79 -34.51 29.73
N PRO A 12 28.07 -34.81 29.45
CA PRO A 12 28.95 -33.76 28.96
C PRO A 12 28.24 -33.19 27.73
N SER A 13 27.89 -31.91 27.73
CA SER A 13 27.30 -31.26 26.57
C SER A 13 28.35 -31.27 25.44
N ARG A 14 28.40 -32.37 24.68
CA ARG A 14 29.37 -32.61 23.60
C ARG A 14 28.99 -31.84 22.34
N LEU A 15 28.45 -30.64 22.48
CA LEU A 15 28.35 -29.73 21.36
C LEU A 15 29.73 -29.09 21.20
N PRO A 16 30.41 -29.29 20.05
CA PRO A 16 31.67 -28.63 19.77
C PRO A 16 31.49 -27.12 19.98
N VAL A 17 32.45 -26.46 20.62
CA VAL A 17 32.39 -25.00 20.88
C VAL A 17 32.14 -24.22 19.59
N ASP A 18 32.61 -24.74 18.45
CA ASP A 18 32.37 -24.19 17.12
C ASP A 18 30.89 -24.12 16.72
N MET A 19 30.02 -24.98 17.26
CA MET A 19 28.57 -24.90 17.06
C MET A 19 27.89 -23.83 17.94
N ALA A 20 28.55 -23.41 19.02
CA ALA A 20 28.07 -22.31 19.86
C ALA A 20 28.51 -20.94 19.34
N ILE A 21 29.45 -20.91 18.38
CA ILE A 21 29.97 -19.68 17.78
C ILE A 21 29.20 -19.39 16.49
N LEU A 22 28.63 -18.20 16.40
CA LEU A 22 27.94 -17.76 15.20
C LEU A 22 28.95 -17.47 14.09
N GLY A 23 29.01 -18.37 13.10
CA GLY A 23 29.86 -18.20 11.93
C GLY A 23 29.32 -17.16 10.94
N TRP A 24 30.16 -16.76 10.00
CA TRP A 24 29.81 -15.75 8.99
C TRP A 24 28.67 -16.20 8.05
N ARG A 25 28.60 -17.51 7.75
CA ARG A 25 27.55 -18.07 6.90
C ARG A 25 26.20 -18.03 7.60
N GLU A 26 26.18 -18.35 8.88
CA GLU A 26 25.02 -18.31 9.76
C GLU A 26 24.57 -16.86 9.95
N ALA A 27 25.51 -15.93 10.14
CA ALA A 27 25.20 -14.49 10.19
C ALA A 27 24.56 -13.99 8.88
N LEU A 28 25.07 -14.41 7.73
CA LEU A 28 24.49 -14.06 6.43
C LEU A 28 23.10 -14.69 6.24
N GLY A 29 22.91 -15.93 6.70
CA GLY A 29 21.62 -16.61 6.70
C GLY A 29 20.59 -15.89 7.58
N LEU A 30 20.98 -15.48 8.80
CA LEU A 30 20.14 -14.69 9.70
C LEU A 30 19.81 -13.31 9.12
N ALA A 31 20.75 -12.66 8.45
CA ALA A 31 20.50 -11.39 7.77
C ALA A 31 19.47 -11.57 6.63
N GLY A 32 19.61 -12.63 5.83
CA GLY A 32 18.65 -12.96 4.78
C GLY A 32 17.26 -13.29 5.33
N LEU A 33 17.19 -14.07 6.41
CA LEU A 33 15.95 -14.37 7.12
C LEU A 33 15.30 -13.12 7.71
N GLY A 34 16.10 -12.23 8.30
CA GLY A 34 15.64 -10.94 8.81
C GLY A 34 15.05 -10.06 7.71
N LEU A 35 15.70 -10.02 6.53
CA LEU A 35 15.20 -9.28 5.38
C LEU A 35 13.88 -9.86 4.85
N LEU A 36 13.79 -11.20 4.74
CA LEU A 36 12.55 -11.88 4.35
C LEU A 36 11.42 -11.60 5.35
N ALA A 37 11.71 -11.69 6.65
CA ALA A 37 10.74 -11.36 7.69
C ALA A 37 10.28 -9.90 7.58
N ALA A 38 11.21 -8.95 7.39
CA ALA A 38 10.88 -7.54 7.23
C ALA A 38 9.99 -7.29 6.00
N LEU A 39 10.25 -7.96 4.87
CA LEU A 39 9.40 -7.87 3.67
C LEU A 39 7.99 -8.41 3.92
N ILE A 40 7.87 -9.54 4.61
CA ILE A 40 6.58 -10.13 4.99
C ILE A 40 5.80 -9.16 5.88
N PHE A 41 6.44 -8.61 6.91
CA PHE A 41 5.84 -7.61 7.79
C PHE A 41 5.43 -6.34 7.02
N PHE A 42 6.29 -5.83 6.16
CA PHE A 42 5.97 -4.66 5.34
C PHE A 42 4.78 -4.92 4.41
N ALA A 43 4.71 -6.09 3.76
CA ALA A 43 3.58 -6.47 2.91
C ALA A 43 2.28 -6.58 3.72
N LEU A 44 2.35 -7.14 4.93
CA LEU A 44 1.20 -7.27 5.82
C LEU A 44 0.71 -5.91 6.34
N LEU A 45 1.64 -4.98 6.62
CA LEU A 45 1.32 -3.62 7.03
C LEU A 45 1.00 -2.68 5.86
N SER A 46 1.37 -3.05 4.63
CA SER A 46 1.13 -2.27 3.41
C SER A 46 -0.30 -1.79 3.27
N PRO A 47 -1.38 -2.59 3.45
CA PRO A 47 -2.74 -2.07 3.35
C PRO A 47 -3.08 -0.97 4.38
N TRP A 48 -2.43 -0.97 5.55
CA TRP A 48 -2.63 0.03 6.60
C TRP A 48 -1.74 1.26 6.42
N LEU A 49 -0.50 1.06 5.94
CA LEU A 49 0.45 2.13 5.61
C LEU A 49 0.24 2.74 4.22
N ALA A 50 -0.50 2.06 3.34
CA ALA A 50 -0.75 2.48 1.98
C ALA A 50 -1.48 3.83 2.02
N ARG A 51 -0.77 4.86 1.55
CA ARG A 51 -1.36 6.18 1.36
C ARG A 51 -2.54 6.04 0.41
N ARG A 52 -3.75 6.29 0.92
CA ARG A 52 -4.97 6.34 0.09
C ARG A 52 -4.68 7.20 -1.14
N PRO A 53 -4.90 6.71 -2.38
CA PRO A 53 -4.62 7.49 -3.57
C PRO A 53 -5.41 8.80 -3.50
N SER A 54 -4.68 9.91 -3.62
CA SER A 54 -5.27 11.25 -3.54
C SER A 54 -6.43 11.38 -4.53
N ARG A 55 -7.46 12.16 -4.21
CA ARG A 55 -8.57 12.38 -5.16
C ARG A 55 -8.06 12.92 -6.51
N ARG A 56 -6.97 13.69 -6.51
CA ARG A 56 -6.30 14.18 -7.73
C ARG A 56 -5.73 13.05 -8.59
N SER A 57 -5.09 12.05 -8.00
CA SER A 57 -4.60 10.89 -8.75
C SER A 57 -5.77 10.05 -9.30
N ARG A 58 -6.85 9.89 -8.52
CA ARG A 58 -8.07 9.21 -8.98
C ARG A 58 -8.73 9.94 -10.16
N VAL A 59 -8.84 11.27 -10.11
CA VAL A 59 -9.38 12.07 -11.22
C VAL A 59 -8.48 11.97 -12.46
N ARG A 60 -7.15 11.96 -12.30
CA ARG A 60 -6.22 11.76 -13.43
C ARG A 60 -6.31 10.36 -14.03
N ALA A 61 -6.58 9.33 -13.22
CA ALA A 61 -6.78 7.97 -13.70
C ALA A 61 -8.03 7.80 -14.58
N THR A 62 -8.93 8.79 -14.60
CA THR A 62 -10.10 8.79 -15.51
C THR A 62 -9.81 9.32 -16.92
N ARG A 63 -8.55 9.73 -17.19
CA ARG A 63 -8.14 10.17 -18.54
C ARG A 63 -8.19 8.99 -19.52
N GLY A 64 -8.60 9.24 -20.76
CA GLY A 64 -8.75 8.21 -21.79
C GLY A 64 -10.15 7.57 -21.84
N LEU A 65 -11.02 7.83 -20.86
CA LEU A 65 -12.43 7.48 -20.94
C LEU A 65 -13.18 8.46 -21.88
N PRO A 66 -14.26 8.00 -22.54
CA PRO A 66 -15.20 8.90 -23.20
C PRO A 66 -15.69 9.99 -22.26
N ALA A 67 -15.89 11.20 -22.78
CA ALA A 67 -16.09 12.38 -21.93
C ALA A 67 -17.30 12.27 -20.98
N GLN A 68 -18.41 11.65 -21.41
CA GLN A 68 -19.58 11.43 -20.55
C GLN A 68 -19.28 10.42 -19.43
N GLU A 69 -18.65 9.29 -19.77
CA GLU A 69 -18.24 8.27 -18.80
C GLU A 69 -17.27 8.84 -17.77
N ARG A 70 -16.35 9.68 -18.25
CA ARG A 70 -15.38 10.37 -17.40
C ARG A 70 -16.07 11.30 -16.40
N ILE A 71 -17.07 12.07 -16.83
CA ILE A 71 -17.82 12.98 -15.93
C ILE A 71 -18.52 12.18 -14.82
N LEU A 72 -19.13 11.04 -15.15
CA LEU A 72 -19.78 10.17 -14.18
C LEU A 72 -18.78 9.49 -13.23
N ALA A 73 -17.65 9.02 -13.76
CA ALA A 73 -16.56 8.46 -12.95
C ALA A 73 -16.02 9.50 -11.94
N ILE A 74 -15.85 10.75 -12.39
CA ILE A 74 -15.45 11.86 -11.52
C ILE A 74 -16.53 12.16 -10.48
N ALA A 75 -17.81 12.15 -10.84
CA ALA A 75 -18.90 12.33 -9.88
C ALA A 75 -18.89 11.26 -8.79
N ARG A 76 -18.60 10.00 -9.14
CA ARG A 76 -18.44 8.90 -8.19
C ARG A 76 -17.23 9.08 -7.27
N ILE A 77 -16.11 9.58 -7.78
CA ILE A 77 -14.92 9.91 -6.98
C ILE A 77 -15.18 11.08 -6.00
N LEU A 78 -15.96 12.08 -6.44
CA LEU A 78 -16.29 13.27 -5.65
C LEU A 78 -17.47 13.04 -4.68
N GLY A 79 -18.31 12.03 -4.94
CA GLY A 79 -19.57 11.79 -4.23
C GLY A 79 -20.70 12.76 -4.64
N HIS A 80 -20.48 13.60 -5.65
CA HIS A 80 -21.48 14.50 -6.22
C HIS A 80 -21.08 14.93 -7.64
N LEU A 81 -22.07 15.31 -8.45
CA LEU A 81 -21.83 15.87 -9.79
C LEU A 81 -21.65 17.39 -9.71
N PRO A 82 -20.49 17.96 -10.12
CA PRO A 82 -20.29 19.40 -10.16
C PRO A 82 -21.32 20.09 -11.06
N LYS A 83 -21.94 21.18 -10.59
CA LYS A 83 -23.02 21.89 -11.33
C LYS A 83 -22.62 22.23 -12.77
N ARG A 84 -21.37 22.63 -13.01
CA ARG A 84 -20.83 22.98 -14.33
C ARG A 84 -20.73 21.81 -15.31
N LEU A 85 -20.67 20.58 -14.80
CA LEU A 85 -20.59 19.37 -15.63
C LEU A 85 -21.96 18.71 -15.85
N ARG A 86 -23.03 19.21 -15.21
CA ARG A 86 -24.38 18.64 -15.38
C ARG A 86 -24.88 18.71 -16.83
N PRO A 87 -24.79 19.85 -17.53
CA PRO A 87 -25.31 19.92 -18.90
C PRO A 87 -24.58 18.96 -19.84
N ALA A 88 -23.25 18.86 -19.69
CA ALA A 88 -22.43 17.93 -20.48
C ALA A 88 -22.68 16.45 -20.13
N ALA A 89 -23.05 16.14 -18.88
CA ALA A 89 -23.37 14.78 -18.45
C ALA A 89 -24.69 14.27 -19.06
N TYR A 90 -25.68 15.15 -19.20
CA TYR A 90 -27.01 14.81 -19.73
C TYR A 90 -27.16 15.08 -21.24
N GLY A 91 -26.08 15.43 -21.92
CA GLY A 91 -26.10 15.69 -23.36
C GLY A 91 -26.75 17.04 -23.75
N GLU A 92 -27.08 17.88 -22.77
CA GLU A 92 -27.62 19.24 -22.98
C GLU A 92 -26.56 20.20 -23.53
N ALA A 93 -25.27 19.86 -23.40
CA ALA A 93 -24.15 20.64 -23.92
C ALA A 93 -23.05 19.73 -24.46
N PRO A 94 -22.25 20.18 -25.43
CA PRO A 94 -21.06 19.46 -25.88
C PRO A 94 -20.11 19.24 -24.69
N SER A 95 -19.47 18.07 -24.68
CA SER A 95 -18.54 17.72 -23.59
C SER A 95 -17.32 18.65 -23.60
N PRO A 96 -16.99 19.30 -22.46
CA PRO A 96 -15.83 20.17 -22.37
C PRO A 96 -14.53 19.37 -22.49
N ALA A 97 -13.46 20.04 -22.89
CA ALA A 97 -12.16 19.41 -23.08
C ALA A 97 -11.64 18.76 -21.79
N ASP A 98 -10.78 17.76 -21.96
CA ASP A 98 -10.30 16.92 -20.87
C ASP A 98 -9.62 17.69 -19.72
N ALA A 99 -8.90 18.75 -20.06
CA ALA A 99 -8.22 19.63 -19.11
C ALA A 99 -9.22 20.50 -18.32
N GLU A 100 -10.35 20.86 -18.94
CA GLU A 100 -11.38 21.68 -18.32
C GLU A 100 -12.20 20.88 -17.31
N ILE A 101 -12.53 19.62 -17.64
CA ILE A 101 -13.16 18.68 -16.72
C ILE A 101 -12.30 18.51 -15.44
N GLU A 102 -10.99 18.29 -15.59
CA GLU A 102 -10.07 18.18 -14.45
C GLU A 102 -10.03 19.46 -13.61
N ARG A 103 -9.98 20.63 -14.28
CA ARG A 103 -9.96 21.94 -13.60
C ARG A 103 -11.24 22.18 -12.80
N ILE A 104 -12.41 21.80 -13.34
CA ILE A 104 -13.71 21.92 -12.65
C ILE A 104 -13.77 20.97 -11.45
N ALA A 105 -13.33 19.72 -11.62
CA ALA A 105 -13.31 18.70 -10.57
C ALA A 105 -12.34 19.05 -9.41
N LEU A 106 -11.22 19.70 -9.71
CA LEU A 106 -10.28 20.15 -8.68
C LEU A 106 -10.74 21.43 -7.98
N ARG A 107 -11.48 22.32 -8.66
CA ARG A 107 -12.02 23.56 -8.05
C ARG A 107 -13.25 23.33 -7.17
N SER A 108 -14.04 22.28 -7.41
CA SER A 108 -15.18 21.93 -6.55
C SER A 108 -14.75 21.53 -5.12
N ARG A 109 -13.45 21.29 -4.90
CA ARG A 109 -12.83 21.04 -3.58
C ARG A 109 -13.07 22.17 -2.57
N GLY A 110 -13.15 23.43 -3.01
CA GLY A 110 -13.14 24.60 -2.12
C GLY A 110 -14.52 25.16 -1.75
N ARG A 111 -15.62 24.48 -2.10
CA ARG A 111 -16.99 24.96 -1.87
C ARG A 111 -17.82 24.04 -0.95
N ARG A 112 -17.15 23.31 -0.06
CA ARG A 112 -17.80 22.72 1.12
C ARG A 112 -17.59 23.64 2.31
#